data_AF-A0A7C2D871-F1
#
_entry.id   AF-A0A7C2D871-F1
#
_cell.length_a   1.000
_cell.length_b   1.000
_cell.length_c   1.000
_cell.angle_alpha   90.00
_cell.angle_beta   90.00
_cell.angle_gamma   90.00
#
_symmetry.space_group_name_H-M   'P 1'
#
loop_
_entity.id
_entity.type
_entity.pdbx_description
1 polymer ?
#
loop_
_entity_poly.entity_id
_entity_poly.type
_entity_poly.pdbx_seq_one_letter_code
_entity_poly.pdbx_strand_id
1 'polypeptide(L)'
;GELIIEAMQAAKAAGAVTSFDLNYRAKLWGIWGGQERAVSVLDRIVRHVDVLVGNEEDLQLGLGIPGPEVSAKSKLDPSAFIAMIGDVVKRYPNVKIVATTLREVHSTNHHSWSAVAWINGETFQAPTAELPIYDRVGGGDGFASGFFYGLLAGEEPMEAVKLGWAHGALLTTFPGDTTMATLEQVRAFAKGGSARIQR
;
A
#
# COMPACT_ATOMS: atom_id res chain seq x y z
N GLY A 1 13.05 -10.47 -12.17
CA GLY A 1 12.63 -11.65 -11.40
C GLY A 1 13.78 -12.16 -10.56
N GLU A 2 14.70 -12.92 -11.16
CA GLU A 2 15.77 -13.63 -10.42
C GLU A 2 16.56 -12.75 -9.43
N LEU A 3 17.06 -11.59 -9.88
CA LEU A 3 17.82 -10.69 -8.99
C LEU A 3 17.03 -10.23 -7.77
N ILE A 4 15.72 -9.99 -7.92
CA ILE A 4 14.84 -9.58 -6.81
C ILE A 4 14.69 -10.75 -5.82
N ILE A 5 14.51 -11.96 -6.33
CA ILE A 5 14.37 -13.18 -5.52
C ILE A 5 15.65 -13.44 -4.73
N GLU A 6 16.81 -13.36 -5.39
CA GLU A 6 18.13 -13.51 -4.74
C GLU A 6 18.33 -12.47 -3.63
N ALA A 7 17.99 -11.21 -3.90
CA ALA A 7 18.07 -10.15 -2.90
C ALA A 7 17.14 -10.40 -1.70
N MET A 8 15.89 -10.85 -1.93
CA MET A 8 14.97 -11.19 -0.85
C MET A 8 15.45 -12.37 -0.02
N GLN A 9 16.03 -13.40 -0.65
CA GLN A 9 16.59 -14.55 0.06
C GLN A 9 17.79 -14.14 0.92
N ALA A 10 18.70 -13.32 0.39
CA ALA A 10 19.84 -12.80 1.15
C ALA A 10 19.39 -11.92 2.33
N ALA A 11 18.41 -11.04 2.11
CA ALA A 11 17.84 -10.20 3.18
C ALA A 11 17.22 -11.05 4.30
N LYS A 12 16.44 -12.08 3.94
CA LYS A 12 15.87 -13.01 4.92
C LYS A 12 16.93 -13.81 5.68
N ALA A 13 17.97 -14.28 5.00
CA ALA A 13 19.08 -14.98 5.65
C ALA A 13 19.82 -14.09 6.66
N ALA A 14 19.83 -12.76 6.44
CA ALA A 14 20.36 -11.77 7.37
C ALA A 14 19.37 -11.33 8.47
N GLY A 15 18.16 -11.90 8.50
CA GLY A 15 17.13 -11.60 9.50
C GLY A 15 16.28 -10.36 9.21
N ALA A 16 16.36 -9.81 7.99
CA ALA A 16 15.51 -8.68 7.59
C ALA A 16 14.10 -9.14 7.21
N VAL A 17 13.12 -8.28 7.49
CA VAL A 17 11.75 -8.39 6.97
C VAL A 17 11.74 -7.91 5.53
N THR A 18 11.10 -8.64 4.63
CA THR A 18 10.99 -8.24 3.21
C THR A 18 9.61 -7.69 2.88
N SER A 19 9.59 -6.53 2.22
CA SER A 19 8.36 -5.94 1.69
C SER A 19 8.35 -5.91 0.17
N PHE A 20 7.17 -5.92 -0.43
CA PHE A 20 7.01 -5.76 -1.88
C PHE A 20 5.72 -5.02 -2.22
N ASP A 21 5.83 -3.98 -3.03
CA ASP A 21 4.68 -3.33 -3.67
C ASP A 21 4.47 -3.94 -5.05
N LEU A 22 3.28 -4.51 -5.28
CA LEU A 22 2.94 -5.17 -6.55
C LEU A 22 2.95 -4.19 -7.72
N ASN A 23 2.49 -2.95 -7.48
CA ASN A 23 2.47 -1.83 -8.40
C ASN A 23 2.23 -2.21 -9.87
N TYR A 24 1.19 -3.01 -10.14
CA TYR A 24 0.97 -3.59 -11.45
C TYR A 24 0.68 -2.50 -12.49
N ARG A 25 1.30 -2.63 -13.67
CA ARG A 25 1.16 -1.69 -14.79
C ARG A 25 0.96 -2.45 -16.08
N ALA A 26 -0.30 -2.56 -16.52
CA ALA A 26 -0.67 -3.30 -17.73
C ALA A 26 0.14 -2.89 -18.97
N LYS A 27 0.43 -1.59 -19.15
CA LYS A 27 1.24 -1.10 -20.28
C LYS A 27 2.67 -1.62 -20.26
N LEU A 28 3.31 -1.68 -19.08
CA LEU A 28 4.67 -2.18 -18.94
C LEU A 28 4.71 -3.69 -19.15
N TRP A 29 3.77 -4.42 -18.58
CA TRP A 29 3.70 -5.86 -18.80
C TRP A 29 3.32 -6.20 -20.25
N GLY A 30 2.50 -5.39 -20.92
CA GLY A 30 2.13 -5.59 -22.33
C GLY A 30 3.33 -5.65 -23.27
N ILE A 31 4.37 -4.85 -23.03
CA ILE A 31 5.63 -4.91 -23.80
C ILE A 31 6.59 -6.01 -23.33
N TRP A 32 6.27 -6.69 -22.22
CA TRP A 32 7.15 -7.62 -21.50
C TRP A 32 6.50 -8.99 -21.25
N GLY A 33 5.63 -9.44 -22.18
CA GLY A 33 5.01 -10.77 -22.15
C GLY A 33 3.59 -10.83 -21.58
N GLY A 34 2.98 -9.68 -21.31
CA GLY A 34 1.60 -9.55 -20.85
C GLY A 34 1.36 -10.00 -19.41
N GLN A 35 0.08 -10.15 -19.07
CA GLN A 35 -0.37 -10.48 -17.72
C GLN A 35 0.12 -11.86 -17.27
N GLU A 36 0.12 -12.87 -18.14
CA GLU A 36 0.61 -14.22 -17.79
C GLU A 36 2.06 -14.18 -17.30
N ARG A 37 2.91 -13.38 -17.99
CA ARG A 37 4.29 -13.19 -17.58
C ARG A 37 4.38 -12.42 -16.25
N ALA A 38 3.52 -11.42 -16.04
CA ALA A 38 3.42 -10.71 -14.78
C ALA A 38 3.13 -11.66 -13.62
N VAL A 39 2.06 -12.45 -13.73
CA VAL A 39 1.64 -13.44 -12.72
C VAL A 39 2.76 -14.44 -12.43
N SER A 40 3.39 -14.98 -13.48
CA SER A 40 4.52 -15.91 -13.32
C SER A 40 5.70 -15.32 -12.55
N VAL A 41 6.05 -14.06 -12.81
CA VAL A 41 7.19 -13.39 -12.15
C VAL A 41 6.83 -12.96 -10.73
N LEU A 42 5.66 -12.35 -10.55
CA LEU A 42 5.21 -11.82 -9.26
C LEU A 42 4.91 -12.94 -8.25
N ASP A 43 4.30 -14.06 -8.66
CA ASP A 43 4.09 -15.23 -7.78
C ASP A 43 5.41 -15.71 -7.17
N ARG A 44 6.46 -15.80 -7.98
CA ARG A 44 7.79 -16.24 -7.53
C ARG A 44 8.44 -15.26 -6.57
N ILE A 45 8.21 -13.95 -6.74
CA ILE A 45 8.71 -12.92 -5.84
C ILE A 45 7.96 -12.97 -4.50
N VAL A 46 6.62 -13.00 -4.52
CA VAL A 46 5.78 -12.90 -3.30
C VAL A 46 5.95 -14.09 -2.35
N ARG A 47 6.41 -15.27 -2.85
CA ARG A 47 6.84 -16.40 -1.99
C ARG A 47 7.97 -16.05 -1.02
N HIS A 48 8.66 -14.94 -1.21
CA HIS A 48 9.74 -14.46 -0.37
C HIS A 48 9.39 -13.18 0.40
N VAL A 49 8.13 -12.74 0.41
CA VAL A 49 7.67 -11.45 0.98
C VAL A 49 6.95 -11.63 2.31
N ASP A 50 7.28 -10.81 3.31
CA ASP A 50 6.55 -10.80 4.59
C ASP A 50 5.46 -9.71 4.62
N VAL A 51 5.70 -8.58 3.93
CA VAL A 51 4.79 -7.43 3.88
C VAL A 51 4.43 -7.10 2.43
N LEU A 52 3.18 -7.30 2.05
CA LEU A 52 2.67 -7.04 0.70
C LEU A 52 1.91 -5.71 0.67
N VAL A 53 2.24 -4.85 -0.30
CA VAL A 53 1.48 -3.63 -0.60
C VAL A 53 0.86 -3.77 -1.99
N GLY A 54 -0.41 -3.43 -2.13
CA GLY A 54 -1.11 -3.50 -3.41
C GLY A 54 -2.63 -3.49 -3.23
N ASN A 55 -3.35 -3.00 -4.23
CA ASN A 55 -4.81 -2.94 -4.23
C ASN A 55 -5.45 -4.20 -4.85
N GLU A 56 -6.77 -4.22 -4.97
CA GLU A 56 -7.52 -5.33 -5.54
C GLU A 56 -7.10 -5.64 -6.99
N GLU A 57 -6.87 -4.61 -7.81
CA GLU A 57 -6.43 -4.77 -9.19
C GLU A 57 -5.03 -5.42 -9.24
N ASP A 58 -4.12 -5.02 -8.36
CA ASP A 58 -2.80 -5.63 -8.24
C ASP A 58 -2.86 -7.11 -7.86
N LEU A 59 -3.74 -7.47 -6.91
CA LEU A 59 -3.94 -8.86 -6.49
C LEU A 59 -4.54 -9.71 -7.63
N GLN A 60 -5.53 -9.17 -8.35
CA GLN A 60 -6.19 -9.86 -9.45
C GLN A 60 -5.28 -9.98 -10.68
N LEU A 61 -4.75 -8.87 -11.18
CA LEU A 61 -3.98 -8.83 -12.42
C LEU A 61 -2.53 -9.24 -12.21
N GLY A 62 -1.93 -8.85 -11.08
CA GLY A 62 -0.54 -9.13 -10.77
C GLY A 62 -0.31 -10.54 -10.19
N LEU A 63 -1.23 -11.08 -9.39
CA LEU A 63 -1.07 -12.41 -8.79
C LEU A 63 -2.05 -13.47 -9.32
N GLY A 64 -3.01 -13.07 -10.14
CA GLY A 64 -4.03 -13.98 -10.65
C GLY A 64 -4.96 -14.50 -9.53
N ILE A 65 -5.13 -13.73 -8.45
CA ILE A 65 -6.03 -14.10 -7.36
C ILE A 65 -7.45 -13.68 -7.75
N PRO A 66 -8.42 -14.61 -7.81
CA PRO A 66 -9.80 -14.26 -8.10
C PRO A 66 -10.32 -13.23 -7.10
N GLY A 67 -11.04 -12.23 -7.59
CA GLY A 67 -11.69 -11.21 -6.77
C GLY A 67 -13.09 -10.92 -7.31
N PRO A 68 -13.92 -10.21 -6.53
CA PRO A 68 -15.19 -9.73 -7.03
C PRO A 68 -14.96 -8.82 -8.26
N GLU A 69 -15.93 -8.78 -9.17
CA GLU A 69 -15.93 -7.76 -10.22
C GLU A 69 -15.84 -6.39 -9.55
N VAL A 70 -14.92 -5.55 -10.04
CA VAL A 70 -14.63 -4.22 -9.50
C VAL A 70 -15.85 -3.31 -9.72
N SER A 71 -16.84 -3.46 -8.85
CA SER A 71 -18.09 -2.71 -8.81
C SER A 71 -18.35 -2.29 -7.37
N ALA A 72 -17.35 -1.66 -6.75
CA ALA A 72 -17.48 -1.17 -5.38
C ALA A 72 -18.59 -0.10 -5.30
N LYS A 73 -19.41 -0.14 -4.25
CA LYS A 73 -20.39 0.90 -3.95
C LYS A 73 -19.72 2.24 -3.60
N SER A 74 -18.50 2.21 -3.07
CA SER A 74 -17.59 3.34 -2.85
C SER A 74 -16.14 2.86 -2.96
N LYS A 75 -15.24 3.72 -3.46
CA LYS A 75 -13.79 3.43 -3.54
C LYS A 75 -13.08 3.48 -2.17
N LEU A 76 -13.82 3.82 -1.11
CA LEU A 76 -13.35 3.85 0.27
C LEU A 76 -13.80 2.64 1.09
N ASP A 77 -14.57 1.73 0.50
CA ASP A 77 -14.99 0.48 1.14
C ASP A 77 -13.94 -0.62 0.90
N PRO A 78 -13.18 -1.06 1.93
CA PRO A 78 -12.14 -2.07 1.77
C PRO A 78 -12.69 -3.50 1.75
N SER A 79 -14.00 -3.72 1.80
CA SER A 79 -14.58 -5.07 1.96
C SER A 79 -14.14 -6.03 0.86
N ALA A 80 -14.07 -5.57 -0.40
CA ALA A 80 -13.61 -6.37 -1.53
C ALA A 80 -12.13 -6.76 -1.37
N PHE A 81 -11.28 -5.79 -1.03
CA PHE A 81 -9.88 -6.02 -0.71
C PHE A 81 -9.71 -7.04 0.43
N ILE A 82 -10.40 -6.83 1.56
CA ILE A 82 -10.32 -7.70 2.74
C ILE A 82 -10.74 -9.14 2.40
N ALA A 83 -11.79 -9.31 1.60
CA ALA A 83 -12.27 -10.63 1.18
C ALA A 83 -11.21 -11.42 0.39
N MET A 84 -10.33 -10.74 -0.36
CA MET A 84 -9.25 -11.39 -1.11
C MET A 84 -8.06 -11.82 -0.24
N ILE A 85 -7.88 -11.24 0.94
CA ILE A 85 -6.71 -11.48 1.78
C ILE A 85 -6.62 -12.95 2.21
N GLY A 86 -7.76 -13.61 2.44
CA GLY A 86 -7.82 -15.04 2.74
C GLY A 86 -7.13 -15.90 1.68
N ASP A 87 -7.35 -15.61 0.40
CA ASP A 87 -6.72 -16.33 -0.71
C ASP A 87 -5.25 -15.94 -0.88
N VAL A 88 -4.89 -14.68 -0.61
CA VAL A 88 -3.49 -14.22 -0.58
C VAL A 88 -2.69 -15.03 0.45
N VAL A 89 -3.14 -15.07 1.70
CA VAL A 89 -2.40 -15.73 2.78
C VAL A 89 -2.42 -17.25 2.67
N LYS A 90 -3.47 -17.82 2.05
CA LYS A 90 -3.53 -19.25 1.70
C LYS A 90 -2.47 -19.61 0.66
N ARG A 91 -2.28 -18.76 -0.36
CA ARG A 91 -1.28 -18.97 -1.42
C ARG A 91 0.14 -18.65 -0.97
N TYR A 92 0.29 -17.65 -0.09
CA TYR A 92 1.57 -17.14 0.40
C TYR A 92 1.58 -17.08 1.94
N PRO A 93 1.76 -18.22 2.63
CA PRO A 93 1.67 -18.30 4.10
C PRO A 93 2.78 -17.53 4.85
N ASN A 94 3.83 -17.10 4.13
CA ASN A 94 4.87 -16.22 4.61
C ASN A 94 4.40 -14.78 4.81
N VAL A 95 3.37 -14.33 4.07
CA VAL A 95 2.85 -12.96 4.16
C VAL A 95 2.14 -12.77 5.50
N LYS A 96 2.62 -11.79 6.27
CA LYS A 96 2.09 -11.41 7.59
C LYS A 96 1.28 -10.13 7.55
N ILE A 97 1.52 -9.30 6.53
CA ILE A 97 0.86 -8.01 6.36
C ILE A 97 0.46 -7.82 4.90
N VAL A 98 -0.78 -7.38 4.67
CA VAL A 98 -1.27 -6.94 3.36
C VAL A 98 -1.89 -5.56 3.53
N ALA A 99 -1.42 -4.56 2.81
CA ALA A 99 -1.85 -3.17 3.01
C ALA A 99 -2.08 -2.43 1.70
N THR A 100 -3.01 -1.47 1.71
CA THR A 100 -3.29 -0.61 0.57
C THR A 100 -3.87 0.73 0.98
N THR A 101 -3.85 1.68 0.05
CA THR A 101 -4.50 2.98 0.19
C THR A 101 -5.84 2.98 -0.53
N LEU A 102 -6.83 3.63 0.05
CA LEU A 102 -8.17 3.78 -0.51
C LEU A 102 -8.32 5.21 -1.00
N ARG A 103 -8.77 5.39 -2.24
CA ARG A 103 -8.85 6.72 -2.86
C ARG A 103 -10.12 6.90 -3.69
N GLU A 104 -10.87 7.93 -3.36
CA GLU A 104 -11.94 8.45 -4.21
C GLU A 104 -11.52 9.78 -4.83
N VAL A 105 -11.72 9.94 -6.13
CA VAL A 105 -11.28 11.12 -6.89
C VAL A 105 -12.52 11.95 -7.23
N HIS A 106 -12.65 13.11 -6.61
CA HIS A 106 -13.73 14.07 -6.89
C HIS A 106 -13.35 15.03 -8.02
N SER A 107 -12.10 15.48 -8.01
CA SER A 107 -11.48 16.29 -9.06
C SER A 107 -9.97 16.08 -9.06
N THR A 108 -9.26 16.69 -10.00
CA THR A 108 -7.78 16.64 -10.06
C THR A 108 -7.11 17.18 -8.79
N ASN A 109 -7.77 18.11 -8.09
CA ASN A 109 -7.26 18.78 -6.90
C ASN A 109 -8.01 18.39 -5.61
N HIS A 110 -8.92 17.41 -5.65
CA HIS A 110 -9.70 17.00 -4.48
C HIS A 110 -9.94 15.49 -4.46
N HIS A 111 -9.40 14.81 -3.46
CA HIS A 111 -9.57 13.37 -3.25
C HIS A 111 -10.02 13.07 -1.81
N SER A 112 -10.88 12.08 -1.63
CA SER A 112 -11.02 11.41 -0.34
C SER A 112 -9.97 10.30 -0.23
N TRP A 113 -9.33 10.20 0.94
CA TRP A 113 -8.17 9.33 1.18
C TRP A 113 -8.27 8.58 2.50
N SER A 114 -8.09 7.27 2.43
CA SER A 114 -8.00 6.38 3.59
C SER A 114 -6.92 5.32 3.29
N ALA A 115 -6.68 4.41 4.24
CA ALA A 115 -5.81 3.27 4.08
C ALA A 115 -6.32 2.11 4.92
N VAL A 116 -6.01 0.89 4.49
CA VAL A 116 -6.36 -0.34 5.20
C VAL A 116 -5.17 -1.28 5.21
N ALA A 117 -4.96 -1.95 6.35
CA ALA A 117 -3.98 -3.01 6.47
C ALA A 117 -4.60 -4.20 7.21
N TRP A 118 -4.32 -5.39 6.71
CA TRP A 118 -4.46 -6.64 7.45
C TRP A 118 -3.10 -7.02 8.03
N ILE A 119 -3.05 -7.30 9.32
CA ILE A 119 -1.82 -7.61 10.07
C ILE A 119 -2.13 -8.83 10.94
N ASN A 120 -1.52 -9.98 10.63
CA ASN A 120 -1.60 -11.21 11.42
C ASN A 120 -3.02 -11.65 11.83
N GLY A 121 -4.03 -11.45 10.96
CA GLY A 121 -5.41 -11.87 11.22
C GLY A 121 -6.35 -10.72 11.55
N GLU A 122 -5.83 -9.55 11.89
CA GLU A 122 -6.62 -8.37 12.27
C GLU A 122 -6.59 -7.31 11.19
N THR A 123 -7.68 -6.54 11.06
CA THR A 123 -7.82 -5.50 10.04
C THR A 123 -7.91 -4.13 10.69
N PHE A 124 -7.15 -3.17 10.15
CA PHE A 124 -7.06 -1.79 10.63
C PHE A 124 -7.31 -0.83 9.48
N GLN A 125 -8.27 0.08 9.63
CA GLN A 125 -8.62 1.07 8.62
C GLN A 125 -8.47 2.49 9.17
N ALA A 126 -7.65 3.31 8.51
CA ALA A 126 -7.50 4.73 8.84
C ALA A 126 -8.78 5.52 8.55
N PRO A 127 -9.01 6.65 9.23
CA PRO A 127 -10.13 7.53 8.91
C PRO A 127 -10.03 8.07 7.48
N THR A 128 -11.16 8.56 6.95
CA THR A 128 -11.17 9.27 5.67
C THR A 128 -10.77 10.72 5.88
N ALA A 129 -9.80 11.20 5.09
CA ALA A 129 -9.46 12.61 4.97
C ALA A 129 -9.85 13.14 3.58
N GLU A 130 -10.32 14.39 3.56
CA GLU A 130 -10.47 15.17 2.33
C GLU A 130 -9.18 15.92 2.03
N LEU A 131 -8.53 15.59 0.92
CA LEU A 131 -7.21 16.08 0.55
C LEU A 131 -7.32 17.14 -0.56
N PRO A 132 -6.85 18.37 -0.31
CA PRO A 132 -6.50 19.28 -1.40
C PRO A 132 -5.20 18.78 -2.03
N ILE A 133 -5.28 18.39 -3.30
CA ILE A 133 -4.15 17.79 -4.03
C ILE A 133 -3.39 18.89 -4.76
N TYR A 134 -2.09 18.97 -4.48
CA TYR A 134 -1.15 19.79 -5.24
C TYR A 134 -0.45 18.92 -6.30
N ASP A 135 0.13 17.81 -5.87
CA ASP A 135 0.67 16.76 -6.73
C ASP A 135 0.20 15.40 -6.19
N ARG A 136 -0.24 14.48 -7.04
CA ARG A 136 -0.75 13.17 -6.60
C ARG A 136 0.31 12.08 -6.58
N VAL A 137 1.46 12.33 -7.21
CA VAL A 137 2.54 11.34 -7.36
C VAL A 137 3.13 11.04 -5.98
N GLY A 138 3.56 9.80 -5.74
CA GLY A 138 4.21 9.40 -4.50
C GLY A 138 3.29 9.14 -3.30
N GLY A 139 1.99 9.46 -3.34
CA GLY A 139 1.11 9.27 -2.17
C GLY A 139 1.03 7.83 -1.65
N GLY A 140 1.14 6.83 -2.54
CA GLY A 140 1.24 5.41 -2.16
C GLY A 140 2.59 5.05 -1.53
N ASP A 141 3.68 5.58 -2.08
CA ASP A 141 5.04 5.41 -1.54
C ASP A 141 5.18 6.08 -0.16
N GLY A 142 4.55 7.25 0.02
CA GLY A 142 4.43 7.91 1.31
C GLY A 142 3.64 7.07 2.32
N PHE A 143 2.56 6.41 1.88
CA PHE A 143 1.87 5.44 2.73
C PHE A 143 2.78 4.29 3.16
N ALA A 144 3.45 3.62 2.21
CA ALA A 144 4.34 2.52 2.51
C ALA A 144 5.46 2.94 3.48
N SER A 145 6.11 4.08 3.21
CA SER A 145 7.17 4.63 4.06
C SER A 145 6.68 4.93 5.49
N GLY A 146 5.58 5.66 5.64
CA GLY A 146 5.05 6.02 6.96
C GLY A 146 4.55 4.81 7.74
N PHE A 147 3.94 3.84 7.05
CA PHE A 147 3.46 2.60 7.65
C PHE A 147 4.62 1.73 8.14
N PHE A 148 5.64 1.51 7.30
CA PHE A 148 6.82 0.73 7.68
C PHE A 148 7.60 1.42 8.79
N TYR A 149 7.71 2.74 8.77
CA TYR A 149 8.28 3.49 9.89
C TYR A 149 7.53 3.20 11.19
N GLY A 150 6.19 3.23 11.18
CA GLY A 150 5.38 2.93 12.37
C GLY A 150 5.64 1.51 12.91
N LEU A 151 5.68 0.51 12.03
CA LEU A 151 5.98 -0.87 12.40
C LEU A 151 7.40 -1.01 12.99
N LEU A 152 8.40 -0.40 12.35
CA LEU A 152 9.80 -0.46 12.80
C LEU A 152 10.04 0.32 14.09
N ALA A 153 9.25 1.37 14.35
CA ALA A 153 9.30 2.15 15.57
C ALA A 153 8.56 1.47 16.75
N GLY A 154 7.92 0.32 16.52
CA GLY A 154 7.17 -0.39 17.56
C GLY A 154 5.84 0.26 17.93
N GLU A 155 5.25 1.04 17.01
CA GLU A 155 3.91 1.59 17.20
C GLU A 155 2.85 0.48 17.15
N GLU A 156 1.73 0.70 17.84
CA GLU A 156 0.58 -0.19 17.74
C GLU A 156 0.08 -0.29 16.28
N PRO A 157 -0.45 -1.44 15.83
CA PRO A 157 -0.81 -1.66 14.42
C PRO A 157 -1.68 -0.55 13.80
N MET A 158 -2.69 -0.09 14.53
CA MET A 158 -3.56 1.01 14.09
C MET A 158 -2.79 2.34 13.95
N GLU A 159 -1.86 2.63 14.85
CA GLU A 159 -1.07 3.85 14.81
C GLU A 159 -0.05 3.80 13.65
N ALA A 160 0.54 2.63 13.37
CA ALA A 160 1.35 2.45 12.16
C ALA A 160 0.55 2.74 10.89
N VAL A 161 -0.68 2.23 10.77
CA VAL A 161 -1.57 2.51 9.62
C VAL A 161 -1.88 3.99 9.51
N LYS A 162 -2.15 4.67 10.63
CA LYS A 162 -2.36 6.14 10.65
C LYS A 162 -1.12 6.92 10.22
N LEU A 163 0.08 6.50 10.62
CA LEU A 163 1.32 7.16 10.20
C LEU A 163 1.54 7.04 8.69
N GLY A 164 1.30 5.86 8.11
CA GLY A 164 1.29 5.68 6.65
C GLY A 164 0.24 6.55 5.98
N TRP A 165 -1.01 6.46 6.44
CA TRP A 165 -2.12 7.26 5.90
C TRP A 165 -1.80 8.77 5.92
N ALA A 166 -1.25 9.25 7.03
CA ALA A 166 -0.87 10.64 7.22
C ALA A 166 0.27 11.07 6.31
N HIS A 167 1.31 10.24 6.19
CA HIS A 167 2.46 10.57 5.36
C HIS A 167 2.08 10.59 3.87
N GLY A 168 1.32 9.60 3.41
CA GLY A 168 0.78 9.57 2.05
C GLY A 168 -0.11 10.77 1.74
N ALA A 169 -0.96 11.20 2.69
CA ALA A 169 -1.78 12.39 2.56
C ALA A 169 -0.93 13.67 2.43
N LEU A 170 0.02 13.89 3.34
CA LEU A 170 0.87 15.08 3.35
C LEU A 170 1.76 15.16 2.11
N LEU A 171 2.27 14.03 1.62
CA LEU A 171 3.10 13.99 0.41
C LEU A 171 2.36 14.64 -0.77
N THR A 172 1.05 14.41 -0.90
CA THR A 172 0.26 14.98 -2.00
C THR A 172 0.06 16.50 -1.95
N THR A 173 0.52 17.15 -0.88
CA THR A 173 0.48 18.61 -0.69
C THR A 173 1.79 19.31 -1.07
N PHE A 174 2.80 18.53 -1.49
CA PHE A 174 4.12 19.01 -1.90
C PHE A 174 4.36 18.79 -3.40
N PRO A 175 5.20 19.61 -4.06
CA PRO A 175 5.65 19.34 -5.43
C PRO A 175 6.48 18.05 -5.53
N GLY A 176 6.22 17.28 -6.58
CA GLY A 176 7.05 16.12 -6.94
C GLY A 176 6.68 14.84 -6.19
N ASP A 177 7.56 13.85 -6.28
CA ASP A 177 7.39 12.50 -5.73
C ASP A 177 8.08 12.30 -4.37
N THR A 178 8.95 13.22 -3.97
CA THR A 178 9.63 13.20 -2.68
C THR A 178 8.90 14.02 -1.63
N THR A 179 8.74 13.47 -0.43
CA THR A 179 8.11 14.16 0.69
C THR A 179 8.98 15.29 1.25
N MET A 180 8.35 16.41 1.59
CA MET A 180 8.92 17.47 2.45
C MET A 180 8.27 17.48 3.84
N ALA A 181 7.45 16.48 4.16
CA ALA A 181 6.83 16.34 5.47
C ALA A 181 7.89 15.99 6.51
N THR A 182 7.85 16.68 7.65
CA THR A 182 8.59 16.26 8.85
C THR A 182 7.82 15.18 9.60
N LEU A 183 8.53 14.36 10.38
CA LEU A 183 7.91 13.36 11.24
C LEU A 183 6.89 13.98 12.22
N GLU A 184 7.16 15.19 12.73
CA GLU A 184 6.25 15.92 13.61
C GLU A 184 4.93 16.25 12.90
N GLN A 185 4.98 16.75 11.66
CA GLN A 185 3.79 17.01 10.86
C GLN A 185 2.98 15.73 10.58
N VAL A 186 3.66 14.62 10.26
CA VAL A 186 3.01 13.31 10.06
C VAL A 186 2.30 12.87 11.33
N ARG A 187 2.97 12.92 12.49
CA ARG A 187 2.37 12.55 13.78
C ARG A 187 1.22 13.47 14.19
N ALA A 188 1.32 14.77 13.92
CA ALA A 188 0.26 15.72 14.19
C ALA A 188 -0.99 15.43 13.35
N PHE A 189 -0.82 15.16 12.05
CA PHE A 189 -1.93 14.78 11.17
C PHE A 189 -2.55 13.43 11.56
N ALA A 190 -1.73 12.42 11.87
CA ALA A 190 -2.19 11.10 12.31
C ALA A 190 -3.09 11.14 13.56
N LYS A 191 -2.90 12.13 14.45
CA LYS A 191 -3.73 12.35 15.65
C LYS A 191 -5.05 13.10 15.40
N GLY A 192 -5.34 13.47 14.15
CA GLY A 192 -6.53 14.25 13.78
C GLY A 192 -6.25 15.72 13.45
N GLY A 193 -4.99 16.10 13.24
CA GLY A 193 -4.65 17.40 12.64
C GLY A 193 -5.19 17.51 11.21
N SER A 194 -5.42 18.73 10.72
CA SER A 194 -5.86 18.95 9.33
C SER A 194 -4.66 19.00 8.38
N ALA A 195 -4.81 18.48 7.14
CA ALA A 195 -3.79 18.52 6.10
C ALA A 195 -3.60 19.94 5.54
N ARG A 196 -4.46 20.88 5.94
CA ARG A 196 -4.46 22.30 5.56
C ARG A 196 -3.28 23.11 6.12
N ILE A 197 -2.39 22.43 6.85
CA ILE A 197 -1.05 22.87 7.23
C ILE A 197 -1.03 23.88 8.40
N GLN A 198 -0.39 23.47 9.49
CA GLN A 198 0.38 24.38 10.35
C GLN A 198 1.69 24.67 9.59
N ARG A 199 1.71 25.76 8.80
CA ARG A 199 2.94 26.28 8.18
C ARG A 199 3.59 27.24 9.16
#